data_AF-A0A7S2UV90-F1
#
_entry.id   AF-A0A7S2UV90-F1
#
_cell.length_a   1.000
_cell.length_b   1.000
_cell.length_c   1.000
_cell.angle_alpha   90.00
_cell.angle_beta   90.00
_cell.angle_gamma   90.00
#
_symmetry.space_group_name_H-M   'P 1'
#
loop_
_entity.id
_entity.type
_entity.pdbx_description
1 polymer ?
#
loop_
_entity_poly.entity_id
_entity_poly.type
_entity_poly.pdbx_seq_one_letter_code
_entity_poly.pdbx_strand_id
1 'polypeptide(L)'
;ENKVSEEVLEAVRASMRAGGVKVPGPQERVYKDECLFSFDTPYSAEGLVVDLRGWEGVAPRLLPLHRQRNHNTARNLFLKQKWTKVARVEEATSEEKDNSQ
;
A
#
# COMPACT_ATOMS: atom_id res chain seq x y z
N GLU A 1 18.37 6.79 14.35
CA GLU A 1 17.75 5.48 14.67
C GLU A 1 16.26 5.68 14.87
N ASN A 2 15.41 5.00 14.10
CA ASN A 2 13.95 5.12 14.27
C ASN A 2 13.51 4.14 15.37
N LYS A 3 13.58 4.57 16.64
CA LYS A 3 13.11 3.74 17.76
C LYS A 3 11.58 3.75 17.79
N VAL A 4 10.99 2.60 17.50
CA VAL A 4 9.55 2.36 17.70
C VAL A 4 9.32 2.08 19.18
N SER A 5 8.29 2.68 19.80
CA SER A 5 7.96 2.43 21.21
C SER A 5 7.34 1.03 21.40
N GLU A 6 7.55 0.43 22.56
CA GLU A 6 6.92 -0.87 22.89
C GLU A 6 5.39 -0.78 22.91
N GLU A 7 4.83 0.36 23.28
CA GLU A 7 3.38 0.61 23.21
C GLU A 7 2.84 0.44 21.79
N VAL A 8 3.55 0.97 20.80
CA VAL A 8 3.18 0.82 19.37
C VAL A 8 3.34 -0.64 18.94
N LEU A 9 4.42 -1.31 19.34
CA LEU A 9 4.64 -2.71 19.01
C LEU A 9 3.54 -3.61 19.61
N GLU A 10 3.11 -3.37 20.84
CA GLU A 10 2.03 -4.13 21.46
C GLU A 10 0.69 -3.89 20.75
N ALA A 11 0.39 -2.64 20.36
CA ALA A 11 -0.80 -2.34 19.57
C ALA A 11 -0.79 -3.07 18.22
N VAL A 12 0.37 -3.13 17.54
CA VAL A 12 0.54 -3.88 16.29
C VAL A 12 0.30 -5.38 16.54
N ARG A 13 0.95 -5.97 17.54
CA ARG A 13 0.80 -7.40 17.90
C ARG A 13 -0.64 -7.74 18.28
N ALA A 14 -1.33 -6.88 19.02
CA ALA A 14 -2.73 -7.06 19.38
C ALA A 14 -3.63 -7.05 18.12
N SER A 15 -3.42 -6.12 17.19
CA SER A 15 -4.16 -6.07 15.94
C SER A 15 -3.89 -7.30 15.07
N MET A 16 -2.64 -7.77 14.97
CA MET A 16 -2.31 -9.01 14.24
C MET A 16 -3.03 -10.23 14.83
N ARG A 17 -3.03 -10.40 16.16
CA ARG A 17 -3.72 -11.50 16.87
C ARG A 17 -5.24 -11.46 16.68
N ALA A 18 -5.83 -10.27 16.64
CA ALA A 18 -7.26 -10.06 16.35
C ALA A 18 -7.62 -10.31 14.87
N GLY A 19 -6.65 -10.75 14.04
CA GLY A 19 -6.83 -10.98 12.62
C GLY A 19 -6.83 -9.71 11.77
N GLY A 20 -6.27 -8.60 12.27
CA GLY A 20 -6.17 -7.33 11.54
C GLY A 20 -5.35 -7.38 10.25
N VAL A 21 -4.72 -8.52 9.96
CA VAL A 21 -4.00 -8.81 8.71
C VAL A 21 -4.59 -10.09 8.11
N LYS A 22 -4.82 -10.06 6.81
CA LYS A 22 -5.24 -11.20 5.99
C LYS A 22 -4.26 -11.33 4.82
N VAL A 23 -4.17 -12.51 4.20
CA VAL A 23 -3.51 -12.67 2.89
C VAL A 23 -4.60 -12.68 1.81
N PRO A 24 -4.49 -11.89 0.73
CA PRO A 24 -5.56 -11.78 -0.25
C PRO A 24 -5.71 -13.09 -1.03
N GLY A 25 -6.94 -13.56 -1.17
CA GLY A 25 -7.28 -14.73 -1.99
C GLY A 25 -7.39 -14.38 -3.50
N PRO A 26 -7.50 -15.39 -4.39
CA PRO A 26 -7.54 -15.17 -5.84
C PRO A 26 -8.71 -14.32 -6.35
N GLN A 27 -9.82 -14.29 -5.63
CA GLN A 27 -11.03 -13.54 -5.99
C GLN A 27 -11.14 -12.18 -5.28
N GLU A 28 -10.19 -11.87 -4.38
CA GLU A 28 -10.22 -10.62 -3.62
C GLU A 28 -9.56 -9.51 -4.41
N ARG A 29 -10.19 -8.34 -4.41
CA ARG A 29 -9.66 -7.15 -5.07
C ARG A 29 -8.81 -6.36 -4.09
N VAL A 30 -7.61 -6.01 -4.52
CA VAL A 30 -6.72 -5.12 -3.77
C VAL A 30 -6.70 -3.76 -4.43
N TYR A 31 -7.29 -2.76 -3.78
CA TYR A 31 -7.45 -1.41 -4.31
C TYR A 31 -6.19 -0.57 -4.03
N LYS A 32 -5.06 -0.96 -4.59
CA LYS A 32 -3.75 -0.34 -4.34
C LYS A 32 -3.40 0.85 -5.25
N ASP A 33 -4.21 1.11 -6.27
CA ASP A 33 -3.85 2.07 -7.32
C ASP A 33 -4.49 3.47 -7.09
N GLU A 34 -5.64 3.54 -6.41
CA GLU A 34 -6.36 4.79 -6.13
C GLU A 34 -7.09 4.73 -4.78
N CYS A 35 -7.28 5.89 -4.15
CA CYS A 35 -8.01 6.07 -2.91
C CYS A 35 -9.53 5.86 -3.10
N LEU A 36 -10.16 5.24 -2.12
CA LEU A 36 -11.58 4.96 -2.12
C LEU A 36 -12.50 6.20 -2.08
N PHE A 37 -11.97 7.33 -1.61
CA PHE A 37 -12.74 8.57 -1.38
C PHE A 37 -12.26 9.76 -2.21
N SER A 38 -11.14 9.62 -2.93
CA SER A 38 -10.51 10.70 -3.70
C SER A 38 -9.66 10.11 -4.82
N PHE A 39 -9.24 10.93 -5.77
CA PHE A 39 -8.33 10.53 -6.85
C PHE A 39 -6.85 10.45 -6.41
N ASP A 40 -6.60 10.31 -5.11
CA ASP A 40 -5.24 10.18 -4.59
C ASP A 40 -4.66 8.81 -4.94
N THR A 41 -3.41 8.75 -5.38
CA THR A 41 -2.72 7.53 -5.83
C THR A 41 -1.42 7.32 -5.03
N PRO A 42 -0.71 6.19 -5.19
CA PRO A 42 0.63 6.03 -4.61
C PRO A 42 1.63 7.11 -5.02
N TYR A 43 1.39 7.83 -6.14
CA TYR A 43 2.20 8.95 -6.62
C TYR A 43 1.83 10.29 -5.98
N SER A 44 0.72 10.39 -5.25
CA SER A 44 0.35 11.60 -4.51
C SER A 44 1.40 11.94 -3.45
N ALA A 45 1.44 13.21 -3.02
CA ALA A 45 2.46 13.72 -2.09
C ALA A 45 2.57 12.90 -0.77
N GLU A 46 1.44 12.48 -0.21
CA GLU A 46 1.37 11.67 1.01
C GLU A 46 1.44 10.15 0.75
N GLY A 47 1.35 9.74 -0.52
CA GLY A 47 1.19 8.37 -0.96
C GLY A 47 -0.23 7.82 -0.73
N LEU A 48 -0.35 6.50 -0.73
CA LEU A 48 -1.58 5.75 -0.49
C LEU A 48 -1.33 4.75 0.65
N VAL A 49 -2.30 4.57 1.54
CA VAL A 49 -2.28 3.52 2.58
C VAL A 49 -3.33 2.46 2.26
N VAL A 50 -2.94 1.18 2.27
CA VAL A 50 -3.84 0.07 1.96
C VAL A 50 -4.14 -0.72 3.22
N ASP A 51 -5.42 -0.94 3.53
CA ASP A 51 -5.86 -1.76 4.67
C ASP A 51 -5.41 -3.22 4.49
N LEU A 52 -4.74 -3.79 5.49
CA LEU A 52 -4.18 -5.16 5.43
C LEU A 52 -5.20 -6.29 5.64
N ARG A 53 -6.48 -5.97 5.84
CA ARG A 53 -7.58 -6.94 5.94
C ARG A 53 -8.63 -6.72 4.88
N GLY A 54 -9.06 -5.48 4.67
CA GLY A 54 -10.12 -5.14 3.70
C GLY A 54 -9.61 -4.79 2.31
N TRP A 55 -8.31 -4.49 2.18
CA TRP A 55 -7.63 -4.17 0.92
C TRP A 55 -8.05 -2.88 0.22
N GLU A 56 -8.75 -1.98 0.91
CA GLU A 56 -9.06 -0.65 0.40
C GLU A 56 -7.85 0.29 0.51
N GLY A 57 -7.55 0.97 -0.59
CA GLY A 57 -6.62 2.10 -0.62
C GLY A 57 -7.28 3.37 -0.11
N VAL A 58 -6.58 4.12 0.73
CA VAL A 58 -7.07 5.35 1.35
C VAL A 58 -5.95 6.40 1.36
N ALA A 59 -6.28 7.66 1.08
CA ALA A 59 -5.37 8.77 1.30
C ALA A 59 -5.12 8.94 2.82
N PRO A 60 -3.89 9.18 3.29
CA PRO A 60 -3.59 9.26 4.73
C PRO A 60 -4.50 10.25 5.49
N ARG A 61 -4.79 11.43 4.93
CA ARG A 61 -5.72 12.42 5.49
C ARG A 61 -7.17 11.92 5.67
N LEU A 62 -7.58 10.86 4.97
CA LEU A 62 -8.95 10.30 5.00
C LEU A 62 -9.05 8.99 5.81
N LEU A 63 -7.97 8.56 6.46
CA LEU A 63 -7.99 7.40 7.37
C LEU A 63 -9.05 7.51 8.50
N PRO A 64 -9.28 8.68 9.14
CA PRO A 64 -10.33 8.80 10.15
C PRO A 64 -11.72 8.45 9.60
N LEU A 65 -12.03 8.90 8.38
CA LEU A 65 -13.30 8.60 7.70
C LEU A 65 -13.40 7.09 7.39
N HIS A 66 -12.32 6.48 6.92
CA HIS A 66 -12.27 5.04 6.67
C HIS A 66 -12.56 4.22 7.93
N ARG A 67 -11.94 4.59 9.07
CA ARG A 67 -12.15 3.93 10.36
C ARG A 67 -13.59 4.07 10.86
N GLN A 68 -14.15 5.27 10.74
CA GLN A 68 -15.54 5.54 11.11
C GLN A 68 -16.52 4.67 10.32
N ARG A 69 -16.28 4.52 9.01
CA ARG A 69 -17.14 3.71 8.13
C ARG A 69 -17.10 2.22 8.45
N ASN A 70 -15.93 1.67 8.75
CA ASN A 70 -15.76 0.20 8.76
C ASN A 70 -16.11 -0.47 10.09
N HIS A 71 -16.36 0.28 11.18
CA HIS A 71 -16.74 -0.17 12.54
C HIS A 71 -15.94 -1.32 13.17
N ASN A 72 -14.96 -1.87 12.46
CA ASN A 72 -14.17 -3.03 12.83
C ASN A 72 -12.84 -2.55 13.39
N THR A 73 -12.73 -2.64 14.70
CA THR A 73 -11.55 -2.21 15.47
C THR A 73 -10.32 -3.07 15.22
N ALA A 74 -10.42 -4.21 14.54
CA ALA A 74 -9.25 -4.99 14.13
C ALA A 74 -8.55 -4.41 12.89
N ARG A 75 -9.20 -3.52 12.12
CA ARG A 75 -8.70 -2.93 10.86
C ARG A 75 -7.83 -1.68 11.10
N ASN A 76 -6.75 -1.85 11.86
CA ASN A 76 -5.86 -0.76 12.27
C ASN A 76 -4.47 -0.78 11.63
N LEU A 77 -4.16 -1.82 10.84
CA LEU A 77 -2.88 -1.99 10.18
C LEU A 77 -3.00 -1.69 8.70
N PHE A 78 -2.06 -0.89 8.19
CA PHE A 78 -2.05 -0.39 6.82
C PHE A 78 -0.66 -0.50 6.22
N LEU A 79 -0.59 -0.86 4.94
CA LEU A 79 0.62 -0.78 4.14
C LEU A 79 0.71 0.60 3.49
N LYS A 80 1.70 1.41 3.86
CA LYS A 80 1.98 2.69 3.22
C LYS A 80 2.78 2.49 1.95
N GLN A 81 2.28 3.02 0.84
CA GLN A 81 2.92 3.02 -0.47
C GLN A 81 3.14 4.47 -0.91
N LYS A 82 4.37 4.80 -1.31
CA LYS A 82 4.71 6.08 -1.91
C LYS A 82 5.65 5.82 -3.09
N TRP A 83 5.17 6.11 -4.29
CA TRP A 83 5.86 5.76 -5.53
C TRP A 83 6.43 7.01 -6.18
N THR A 84 7.56 6.83 -6.85
CA THR A 84 8.22 7.86 -7.64
C THR A 84 8.59 7.26 -8.98
N LYS A 85 8.41 8.00 -10.07
CA LYS A 85 8.86 7.54 -11.39
C LYS A 85 10.38 7.61 -11.42
N VAL A 86 11.01 6.51 -11.80
CA VAL A 86 12.46 6.42 -12.02
C VAL A 86 12.67 6.29 -13.53
N ALA A 87 13.53 7.12 -14.11
CA ALA A 87 13.89 6.99 -15.52
C ALA A 87 14.49 5.61 -15.77
N ARG A 88 14.05 4.94 -16.84
CA ARG A 88 14.65 3.67 -17.24
C ARG A 88 16.04 3.97 -17.78
N VAL A 89 17.07 3.40 -17.18
CA VAL A 89 18.41 3.42 -17.77
C VAL A 89 18.34 2.52 -19.00
N GLU A 90 18.46 3.11 -20.18
CA GLU A 90 18.67 2.35 -21.41
C GLU A 90 20.07 1.75 -21.31
N GLU A 91 20.15 0.45 -20.99
CA GLU A 91 21.37 -0.29 -21.26
C GLU A 91 21.56 -0.29 -22.78
N ALA A 92 22.57 0.45 -23.24
CA ALA A 92 23.04 0.43 -24.61
C ALA A 92 23.57 -0.98 -24.91
N THR A 93 22.69 -1.90 -25.32
CA THR A 93 23.13 -3.11 -26.02
C THR A 93 23.44 -2.73 -27.45
N SER A 94 24.74 -2.62 -27.69
CA SER A 94 25.41 -2.52 -28.97
C SER A 94 25.12 -3.73 -29.88
N GLU A 95 25.23 -3.46 -31.18
CA GLU A 95 25.43 -4.38 -32.32
C GLU A 95 24.20 -4.78 -33.15
N GLU A 96 23.96 -3.98 -34.20
CA GLU A 96 23.63 -4.44 -35.55
C GLU A 96 24.28 -5.80 -35.86
N LYS A 97 23.45 -6.79 -36.20
CA LYS A 97 23.82 -7.77 -37.24
C LYS A 97 22.67 -7.88 -38.24
N ASP A 98 22.88 -7.19 -39.35
CA ASP A 98 22.52 -7.63 -40.69
C ASP A 98 22.63 -9.15 -40.81
N ASN A 99 21.52 -9.81 -41.20
CA ASN A 99 21.62 -10.86 -42.20
C ASN A 99 20.29 -11.03 -42.94
N SER A 100 20.29 -10.54 -44.17
CA SER A 100 19.42 -11.00 -45.25
C SER A 100 19.34 -12.54 -45.35
N GLN A 101 18.13 -13.08 -45.43
CA GLN A 101 17.80 -14.33 -46.12
C GLN A 101 16.42 -14.21 -46.77
#